data_AF-A0A8K0M7H5-F1
#
_entry.id   AF-A0A8K0M7H5-F1
#
_cell.length_a   1.000
_cell.length_b   1.000
_cell.length_c   1.000
_cell.angle_alpha   90.00
_cell.angle_beta   90.00
_cell.angle_gamma   90.00
#
_symmetry.space_group_name_H-M   'P 1'
#
loop_
_entity.id
_entity.type
_entity.pdbx_description
1 polymer ?
#
loop_
_entity_poly.entity_id
_entity_poly.type
_entity_poly.pdbx_seq_one_letter_code
_entity_poly.pdbx_strand_id
1 'polypeptide(L)'
;MAGTVTKLDKFHPPAFLKDFEGDQLNAWDKTVEGWFNDEIAGRVAGTEYYRTPLTQFFNPKTHAFYQSLPPVAITWVGFPLKVRITQPTDDARWAWAENPKNQFGPSGVTPNGEPDRWMMDEYLEWSTKKKKNGDVLIASFTCEGPEYWTELAKYNPIATSKHPATPASKDDPGRNDKILNIYKKLNPDFADDIEGDDLVDDEGVYNVYNKWNGLTNTGTIAHLIQINNSLSAEIDIAAQATVARKDLVYGERITSAITLCGDASAYGNPSRNSDPTIGSEINTICRLPVTVSVMDPVALYIRDADFSSFRLDPTGKRRGNIEDMIPVPEGVFDWCDRGSIENGMGLHLKVTIPNKMQTLDKSRNLNVSDLFDLNNGGQYVRYGSQFADYMFMSVSGVVGPKPAKAQPSWPGKPQPALNYTEPLQSMPILAPWQLLEITNTETGAVVQSTAKKVDMLAQRTNALSMVEPSGLMGMPEPGPPNEDYLRITHKIYKEDI
;
A
#
# COMPACT_ATOMS: atom_id res chain seq x y z
N MET A 1 21.13 -25.99 -11.94
CA MET A 1 22.22 -25.20 -12.58
C MET A 1 22.55 -24.07 -11.64
N ALA A 2 23.81 -23.90 -11.23
CA ALA A 2 24.21 -22.78 -10.39
C ALA A 2 24.16 -21.51 -11.24
N GLY A 3 23.20 -20.63 -10.98
CA GLY A 3 23.07 -19.36 -11.70
C GLY A 3 24.28 -18.46 -11.47
N THR A 4 24.61 -17.63 -12.44
CA THR A 4 25.65 -16.60 -12.29
C THR A 4 25.26 -15.65 -11.17
N VAL A 5 26.18 -15.44 -10.22
CA VAL A 5 26.00 -14.47 -9.14
C VAL A 5 26.84 -13.22 -9.41
N THR A 6 26.22 -12.04 -9.33
CA THR A 6 26.91 -10.76 -9.43
C THR A 6 26.39 -9.77 -8.41
N LYS A 7 27.15 -8.72 -8.15
CA LYS A 7 26.73 -7.60 -7.30
C LYS A 7 26.04 -6.55 -8.15
N LEU A 8 25.22 -5.73 -7.50
CA LEU A 8 24.71 -4.50 -8.07
C LEU A 8 25.81 -3.45 -8.07
N ASP A 9 26.01 -2.75 -9.19
CA ASP A 9 27.00 -1.68 -9.25
C ASP A 9 26.52 -0.43 -8.51
N LYS A 10 25.22 -0.11 -8.67
CA LYS A 10 24.58 1.11 -8.19
C LYS A 10 23.08 0.92 -8.02
N PHE A 11 22.49 1.56 -7.01
CA PHE A 11 21.03 1.68 -6.92
C PHE A 11 20.49 2.73 -7.89
N HIS A 12 19.51 2.34 -8.70
CA HIS A 12 18.83 3.21 -9.64
C HIS A 12 17.65 3.94 -8.97
N PRO A 13 17.24 5.09 -9.52
CA PRO A 13 16.00 5.74 -9.14
C PRO A 13 14.77 4.88 -9.42
N PRO A 14 13.65 5.07 -8.69
CA PRO A 14 12.38 4.38 -8.95
C PRO A 14 12.02 4.36 -10.43
N ALA A 15 11.62 3.20 -10.95
CA ALA A 15 11.31 2.97 -12.37
C ALA A 15 12.37 3.49 -13.37
N PHE A 16 13.64 3.57 -12.96
CA PHE A 16 14.72 4.17 -13.74
C PHE A 16 14.44 5.59 -14.22
N LEU A 17 13.70 6.38 -13.42
CA LEU A 17 13.46 7.79 -13.69
C LEU A 17 14.78 8.53 -13.90
N LYS A 18 14.76 9.48 -14.83
CA LYS A 18 15.95 10.20 -15.31
C LYS A 18 16.04 11.63 -14.79
N ASP A 19 15.32 11.95 -13.72
CA ASP A 19 15.29 13.33 -13.19
C ASP A 19 16.62 13.69 -12.52
N PHE A 20 17.27 12.71 -11.89
CA PHE A 20 18.62 12.84 -11.36
C PHE A 20 19.68 12.84 -12.46
N GLU A 21 20.60 13.80 -12.40
CA GLU A 21 21.70 13.96 -13.36
C GLU A 21 23.06 13.93 -12.65
N GLY A 22 24.09 13.43 -13.34
CA GLY A 22 25.47 13.47 -12.84
C GLY A 22 25.65 12.93 -11.42
N ASP A 23 26.22 13.76 -10.54
CA ASP A 23 26.49 13.39 -9.14
C ASP A 23 25.23 13.18 -8.29
N GLN A 24 24.07 13.68 -8.73
CA GLN A 24 22.80 13.47 -8.01
C GLN A 24 22.43 11.98 -7.96
N LEU A 25 22.71 11.24 -9.03
CA LEU A 25 22.51 9.78 -9.03
C LEU A 25 23.42 9.09 -8.00
N ASN A 26 24.63 9.61 -7.77
CA ASN A 26 25.55 9.04 -6.77
C ASN A 26 25.07 9.34 -5.34
N ALA A 27 24.38 10.46 -5.14
CA ALA A 27 23.75 10.77 -3.88
C ALA A 27 22.56 9.85 -3.59
N TRP A 28 21.67 9.66 -4.58
CA TRP A 28 20.58 8.68 -4.49
C TRP A 28 21.08 7.28 -4.13
N ASP A 29 22.10 6.80 -4.84
CA ASP A 29 22.73 5.50 -4.59
C ASP A 29 23.24 5.36 -3.14
N LYS A 30 23.91 6.39 -2.61
CA LYS A 30 24.39 6.40 -1.23
C LYS A 30 23.26 6.42 -0.21
N THR A 31 22.18 7.15 -0.50
CA THR A 31 20.99 7.23 0.36
C THR A 31 20.34 5.84 0.47
N VAL A 32 20.06 5.18 -0.65
CA VAL A 32 19.49 3.84 -0.66
C VAL A 32 20.43 2.83 -0.02
N GLU A 33 21.72 2.87 -0.34
CA GLU A 33 22.75 2.02 0.29
C GLU A 33 22.78 2.17 1.81
N GLY A 34 22.60 3.40 2.32
CA GLY A 34 22.50 3.69 3.74
C GLY A 34 21.39 2.91 4.43
N TRP A 35 20.18 2.90 3.85
CA TRP A 35 19.02 2.19 4.42
C TRP A 35 19.27 0.69 4.56
N PHE A 36 19.82 0.03 3.53
CA PHE A 36 20.19 -1.39 3.64
C PHE A 36 21.22 -1.63 4.74
N ASN A 37 22.25 -0.78 4.81
CA ASN A 37 23.33 -0.97 5.78
C ASN A 37 22.85 -0.75 7.22
N ASP A 38 21.92 0.18 7.43
CA ASP A 38 21.29 0.41 8.73
C ASP A 38 20.47 -0.80 9.17
N GLU A 39 19.61 -1.34 8.30
CA GLU A 39 18.81 -2.54 8.62
C GLU A 39 19.68 -3.77 8.91
N ILE A 40 20.71 -4.02 8.09
CA ILE A 40 21.63 -5.15 8.30
C ILE A 40 22.37 -5.02 9.63
N ALA A 41 22.78 -3.81 10.00
CA ALA A 41 23.45 -3.53 11.27
C ALA A 41 22.48 -3.52 12.47
N GLY A 42 21.17 -3.58 12.23
CA GLY A 42 20.13 -3.43 13.26
C GLY A 42 20.03 -2.02 13.81
N ARG A 43 20.46 -0.99 13.08
CA ARG A 43 20.34 0.41 13.50
C ARG A 43 18.93 0.91 13.27
N VAL A 44 18.30 1.41 14.32
CA VAL A 44 16.96 2.02 14.22
C VAL A 44 17.13 3.54 14.13
N ALA A 45 16.75 4.10 12.98
CA ALA A 45 16.88 5.52 12.70
C ALA A 45 16.26 6.40 13.81
N GLY A 46 16.99 7.43 14.22
CA GLY A 46 16.53 8.38 15.24
C GLY A 46 16.53 7.86 16.68
N THR A 47 17.10 6.69 16.95
CA THR A 47 17.15 6.11 18.30
C THR A 47 18.55 5.60 18.67
N GLU A 48 18.82 5.49 19.98
CA GLU A 48 20.00 4.76 20.49
C GLU A 48 19.75 3.24 20.58
N TYR A 49 18.56 2.77 20.17
CA TYR A 49 18.17 1.38 20.22
C TYR A 49 18.70 0.61 19.01
N TYR A 50 19.24 -0.59 19.26
CA TYR A 50 19.76 -1.49 18.23
C TYR A 50 19.00 -2.82 18.25
N ARG A 51 18.55 -3.26 17.08
CA ARG A 51 18.04 -4.60 16.82
C ARG A 51 19.20 -5.58 16.64
N THR A 52 18.87 -6.88 16.62
CA THR A 52 19.87 -7.91 16.30
C THR A 52 20.28 -7.78 14.83
N PRO A 53 21.60 -7.76 14.52
CA PRO A 53 22.07 -7.72 13.14
C PRO A 53 21.50 -8.87 12.30
N LEU A 54 21.11 -8.56 11.07
CA LEU A 54 20.45 -9.51 10.19
C LEU A 54 21.46 -10.32 9.39
N THR A 55 21.24 -11.62 9.28
CA THR A 55 22.20 -12.55 8.63
C THR A 55 21.68 -13.16 7.33
N GLN A 56 20.39 -13.00 7.03
CA GLN A 56 19.76 -13.44 5.79
C GLN A 56 19.39 -12.29 4.86
N PHE A 57 19.19 -11.08 5.40
CA PHE A 57 19.05 -9.88 4.58
C PHE A 57 20.42 -9.39 4.09
N PHE A 58 20.52 -8.95 2.84
CA PHE A 58 21.78 -8.45 2.28
C PHE A 58 21.61 -7.15 1.50
N ASN A 59 22.71 -6.41 1.36
CA ASN A 59 22.82 -5.25 0.48
C ASN A 59 23.32 -5.73 -0.91
N PRO A 60 22.53 -5.55 -1.99
CA PRO A 60 22.91 -5.98 -3.34
C PRO A 60 24.24 -5.44 -3.86
N LYS A 61 24.72 -4.29 -3.36
CA LYS A 61 26.02 -3.72 -3.74
C LYS A 61 27.20 -4.45 -3.13
N THR A 62 27.03 -5.03 -1.95
CA THR A 62 28.14 -5.68 -1.23
C THR A 62 28.08 -7.20 -1.32
N HIS A 63 26.92 -7.78 -1.63
CA HIS A 63 26.68 -9.22 -1.70
C HIS A 63 26.17 -9.64 -3.08
N ALA A 64 26.80 -10.67 -3.66
CA ALA A 64 26.41 -11.17 -4.98
C ALA A 64 25.15 -12.02 -4.89
N PHE A 65 24.24 -11.89 -5.86
CA PHE A 65 22.96 -12.58 -5.89
C PHE A 65 22.65 -13.15 -7.28
N TYR A 66 21.67 -14.04 -7.36
CA TYR A 66 21.36 -14.77 -8.59
C TYR A 66 20.60 -13.91 -9.60
N GLN A 67 21.32 -13.23 -10.50
CA GLN A 67 20.73 -12.43 -11.58
C GLN A 67 19.96 -13.27 -12.61
N SER A 68 20.30 -14.55 -12.74
CA SER A 68 19.62 -15.46 -13.66
C SER A 68 18.24 -15.90 -13.16
N LEU A 69 17.92 -15.65 -11.90
CA LEU A 69 16.58 -15.91 -11.36
C LEU A 69 15.73 -14.65 -11.53
N PRO A 70 14.50 -14.77 -12.04
CA PRO A 70 13.62 -13.62 -12.11
C PRO A 70 13.34 -13.12 -10.69
N PRO A 71 13.30 -11.79 -10.49
CA PRO A 71 12.81 -11.21 -9.26
C PRO A 71 11.39 -11.69 -8.95
N VAL A 72 11.08 -11.84 -7.66
CA VAL A 72 9.76 -12.27 -7.20
C VAL A 72 9.00 -11.06 -6.71
N ALA A 73 7.90 -10.73 -7.39
CA ALA A 73 7.00 -9.69 -6.93
C ALA A 73 6.08 -10.23 -5.84
N ILE A 74 6.00 -9.50 -4.73
CA ILE A 74 5.00 -9.70 -3.68
C ILE A 74 3.93 -8.64 -3.89
N THR A 75 2.68 -9.06 -4.08
CA THR A 75 1.60 -8.18 -4.54
C THR A 75 0.45 -8.09 -3.55
N TRP A 76 -0.18 -6.91 -3.46
CA TRP A 76 -1.40 -6.69 -2.67
C TRP A 76 -2.32 -5.66 -3.35
N VAL A 77 -3.57 -5.57 -2.90
CA VAL A 77 -4.53 -4.57 -3.40
C VAL A 77 -4.23 -3.19 -2.81
N GLY A 78 -4.31 -2.14 -3.63
CA GLY A 78 -4.04 -0.75 -3.21
C GLY A 78 -5.12 -0.14 -2.31
N PHE A 79 -6.34 -0.72 -2.28
CA PHE A 79 -7.38 -0.24 -1.39
C PHE A 79 -7.11 -0.62 0.10
N PRO A 80 -7.20 0.34 1.04
CA PRO A 80 -6.87 0.12 2.45
C PRO A 80 -7.67 -0.99 3.14
N LEU A 81 -6.98 -2.00 3.67
CA LEU A 81 -7.62 -3.10 4.40
C LEU A 81 -8.41 -2.59 5.61
N LYS A 82 -7.82 -1.66 6.36
CA LYS A 82 -8.44 -1.07 7.57
C LYS A 82 -9.81 -0.46 7.28
N VAL A 83 -9.95 0.21 6.13
CA VAL A 83 -11.23 0.77 5.72
C VAL A 83 -12.16 -0.36 5.27
N ARG A 84 -11.67 -1.31 4.48
CA ARG A 84 -12.46 -2.44 3.97
C ARG A 84 -13.09 -3.28 5.09
N ILE A 85 -12.39 -3.53 6.20
CA ILE A 85 -12.90 -4.38 7.30
C ILE A 85 -13.77 -3.63 8.31
N THR A 86 -13.75 -2.29 8.30
CA THR A 86 -14.52 -1.48 9.27
C THR A 86 -15.81 -0.91 8.70
N GLN A 87 -15.97 -0.91 7.38
CA GLN A 87 -17.12 -0.33 6.70
C GLN A 87 -18.05 -1.41 6.14
N PRO A 88 -19.37 -1.22 6.18
CA PRO A 88 -20.34 -2.30 5.94
C PRO A 88 -20.60 -2.61 4.45
N THR A 89 -20.27 -1.68 3.54
CA THR A 89 -20.54 -1.81 2.09
C THR A 89 -19.42 -1.17 1.28
N ASP A 90 -19.35 -1.50 -0.01
CA ASP A 90 -18.41 -0.89 -0.95
C ASP A 90 -18.57 0.63 -1.03
N ASP A 91 -19.80 1.11 -1.13
CA ASP A 91 -20.08 2.54 -1.15
C ASP A 91 -19.60 3.25 0.14
N ALA A 92 -19.85 2.63 1.30
CA ALA A 92 -19.45 3.18 2.59
C ALA A 92 -17.93 3.24 2.72
N ARG A 93 -17.19 2.19 2.30
CA ARG A 93 -15.72 2.19 2.35
C ARG A 93 -15.11 3.19 1.39
N TRP A 94 -15.64 3.35 0.18
CA TRP A 94 -15.14 4.35 -0.76
C TRP A 94 -15.39 5.78 -0.27
N ALA A 95 -16.60 6.05 0.22
CA ALA A 95 -16.94 7.33 0.84
C ALA A 95 -16.05 7.64 2.05
N TRP A 96 -15.80 6.62 2.89
CA TRP A 96 -14.94 6.76 4.07
C TRP A 96 -13.50 7.09 3.69
N ALA A 97 -12.92 6.35 2.73
CA ALA A 97 -11.55 6.56 2.25
C ALA A 97 -11.39 7.88 1.49
N GLU A 98 -12.45 8.42 0.91
CA GLU A 98 -12.40 9.72 0.22
C GLU A 98 -12.49 10.92 1.17
N ASN A 99 -13.22 10.77 2.29
CA ASN A 99 -13.57 11.90 3.16
C ASN A 99 -12.32 12.49 3.85
N PRO A 100 -11.96 13.76 3.61
CA PRO A 100 -10.80 14.40 4.22
C PRO A 100 -10.80 14.35 5.75
N LYS A 101 -11.99 14.32 6.39
CA LYS A 101 -12.11 14.23 7.86
C LYS A 101 -11.63 12.89 8.44
N ASN A 102 -11.60 11.85 7.63
CA ASN A 102 -11.13 10.53 8.03
C ASN A 102 -9.63 10.37 7.77
N GLN A 103 -9.00 11.34 7.11
CA GLN A 103 -7.60 11.28 6.68
C GLN A 103 -6.64 11.92 7.68
N PHE A 104 -7.06 12.09 8.94
CA PHE A 104 -6.22 12.59 10.02
C PHE A 104 -5.76 11.44 10.92
N GLY A 105 -4.45 11.28 11.06
CA GLY A 105 -3.84 10.33 11.97
C GLY A 105 -3.90 10.74 13.45
N PRO A 106 -3.49 9.85 14.37
CA PRO A 106 -3.56 10.08 15.82
C PRO A 106 -2.77 11.30 16.29
N SER A 107 -1.68 11.65 15.61
CA SER A 107 -0.86 12.82 15.93
C SER A 107 -1.53 14.14 15.56
N GLY A 108 -2.58 14.10 14.73
CA GLY A 108 -3.36 15.25 14.30
C GLY A 108 -2.58 16.18 13.37
N VAL A 109 -3.07 16.29 12.14
CA VAL A 109 -2.66 17.24 11.08
C VAL A 109 -1.18 17.22 10.63
N THR A 110 -0.96 17.46 9.35
CA THR A 110 0.35 17.87 8.82
C THR A 110 0.76 19.22 9.45
N PRO A 111 2.04 19.67 9.34
CA PRO A 111 2.46 20.98 9.86
C PRO A 111 1.57 22.15 9.41
N ASN A 112 0.90 22.02 8.26
CA ASN A 112 0.03 23.02 7.68
C ASN A 112 -1.45 22.91 8.11
N GLY A 113 -1.80 21.99 9.02
CA GLY A 113 -3.18 21.78 9.44
C GLY A 113 -3.99 20.83 8.54
N GLU A 114 -3.40 20.31 7.47
CA GLU A 114 -4.07 19.47 6.46
C GLU A 114 -4.04 17.98 6.80
N PRO A 115 -4.92 17.14 6.22
CA PRO A 115 -4.90 15.69 6.44
C PRO A 115 -3.57 15.04 6.03
N ASP A 116 -3.11 14.05 6.80
CA ASP A 116 -1.87 13.28 6.58
C ASP A 116 -2.11 11.98 5.80
N ARG A 117 -3.29 11.86 5.17
CA ARG A 117 -3.74 10.68 4.39
C ARG A 117 -3.71 9.38 5.18
N TRP A 118 -4.03 9.47 6.47
CA TRP A 118 -3.92 8.36 7.41
C TRP A 118 -4.51 7.04 6.95
N MET A 119 -5.62 7.07 6.21
CA MET A 119 -6.30 5.84 5.77
C MET A 119 -5.74 5.30 4.46
N MET A 120 -4.97 6.07 3.69
CA MET A 120 -4.39 5.66 2.40
C MET A 120 -3.07 4.93 2.62
N ASP A 121 -3.10 3.83 3.37
CA ASP A 121 -1.93 3.32 4.09
C ASP A 121 -1.36 2.01 3.50
N GLU A 122 -1.63 1.77 2.21
CA GLU A 122 -1.18 0.60 1.43
C GLU A 122 -0.22 0.99 0.30
N TYR A 123 0.58 2.04 0.52
CA TYR A 123 1.55 2.58 -0.45
C TYR A 123 0.93 3.08 -1.76
N LEU A 124 -0.38 3.38 -1.74
CA LEU A 124 -1.11 4.03 -2.81
C LEU A 124 -1.92 5.18 -2.21
N GLU A 125 -1.57 6.39 -2.58
CA GLU A 125 -2.29 7.60 -2.15
C GLU A 125 -2.94 8.30 -3.34
N TRP A 126 -3.99 9.05 -3.07
CA TRP A 126 -4.72 9.76 -4.11
C TRP A 126 -5.26 11.12 -3.69
N SER A 127 -5.59 11.92 -4.69
CA SER A 127 -6.34 13.18 -4.56
C SER A 127 -7.44 13.23 -5.62
N THR A 128 -8.64 13.66 -5.21
CA THR A 128 -9.81 13.69 -6.08
C THR A 128 -10.39 15.08 -6.19
N LYS A 129 -10.48 15.61 -7.42
CA LYS A 129 -11.22 16.85 -7.68
C LYS A 129 -12.67 16.54 -7.97
N LYS A 130 -13.58 17.17 -7.21
CA LYS A 130 -15.03 17.08 -7.45
C LYS A 130 -15.62 18.43 -7.86
N LYS A 131 -16.68 18.38 -8.68
CA LYS A 131 -17.57 19.52 -8.92
C LYS A 131 -18.39 19.81 -7.66
N LYS A 132 -19.03 20.98 -7.63
CA LYS A 132 -19.96 21.36 -6.54
C LYS A 132 -21.13 20.38 -6.35
N ASN A 133 -21.55 19.68 -7.41
CA ASN A 133 -22.61 18.67 -7.36
C ASN A 133 -22.12 17.29 -6.87
N GLY A 134 -20.83 17.16 -6.53
CA GLY A 134 -20.22 15.90 -6.07
C GLY A 134 -19.63 15.03 -7.18
N ASP A 135 -19.80 15.38 -8.45
CA ASP A 135 -19.22 14.59 -9.56
C ASP A 135 -17.69 14.65 -9.55
N VAL A 136 -17.05 13.51 -9.80
CA VAL A 136 -15.60 13.40 -9.97
C VAL A 136 -15.19 13.99 -11.33
N LEU A 137 -14.18 14.86 -11.30
CA LEU A 137 -13.52 15.43 -12.47
C LEU A 137 -12.18 14.77 -12.74
N ILE A 138 -11.40 14.58 -11.67
CA ILE A 138 -10.04 14.06 -11.72
C ILE A 138 -9.86 13.18 -10.48
N ALA A 139 -9.28 12.00 -10.65
CA ALA A 139 -8.69 11.23 -9.56
C ALA A 139 -7.23 10.94 -9.93
N SER A 140 -6.28 11.39 -9.12
CA SER A 140 -4.85 11.19 -9.37
C SER A 140 -4.26 10.34 -8.25
N PHE A 141 -3.41 9.39 -8.61
CA PHE A 141 -2.81 8.38 -7.74
C PHE A 141 -1.30 8.41 -7.85
N THR A 142 -0.59 8.12 -6.77
CA THR A 142 0.87 7.95 -6.76
C THR A 142 1.30 6.87 -5.78
N CYS A 143 2.44 6.26 -6.07
CA CYS A 143 3.21 5.46 -5.12
C CYS A 143 4.68 5.92 -5.02
N GLU A 144 5.00 7.12 -5.53
CA GLU A 144 6.33 7.69 -5.39
C GLU A 144 6.62 8.10 -3.95
N GLY A 145 7.71 7.61 -3.36
CA GLY A 145 8.11 7.96 -2.01
C GLY A 145 8.58 9.42 -1.89
N PRO A 146 8.29 10.12 -0.76
CA PRO A 146 8.75 11.49 -0.53
C PRO A 146 10.29 11.60 -0.50
N GLU A 147 11.01 10.51 -0.22
CA GLU A 147 12.48 10.48 -0.18
C GLU A 147 13.10 10.77 -1.55
N TYR A 148 12.51 10.26 -2.64
CA TYR A 148 12.94 10.55 -4.00
C TYR A 148 12.88 12.06 -4.29
N TRP A 149 11.74 12.67 -3.96
CA TRP A 149 11.48 14.09 -4.19
C TRP A 149 12.33 14.99 -3.31
N THR A 150 12.49 14.61 -2.04
CA THR A 150 13.33 15.33 -1.09
C THR A 150 14.80 15.29 -1.52
N GLU A 151 15.30 14.12 -1.97
CA GLU A 151 16.65 14.00 -2.48
C GLU A 151 16.84 14.79 -3.78
N LEU A 152 15.86 14.76 -4.69
CA LEU A 152 15.88 15.56 -5.93
C LEU A 152 15.92 17.07 -5.62
N ALA A 153 15.18 17.53 -4.63
CA ALA A 153 15.12 18.93 -4.21
C ALA A 153 16.43 19.45 -3.62
N LYS A 154 17.23 18.60 -2.96
CA LYS A 154 18.56 19.00 -2.44
C LYS A 154 19.50 19.48 -3.54
N TYR A 155 19.37 18.91 -4.74
CA TYR A 155 20.23 19.23 -5.90
C TYR A 155 19.53 20.05 -6.97
N ASN A 156 18.23 20.29 -6.81
CA ASN A 156 17.44 21.15 -7.68
C ASN A 156 16.56 22.08 -6.84
N PRO A 157 17.16 22.97 -6.02
CA PRO A 157 16.40 23.98 -5.29
C PRO A 157 15.46 24.75 -6.24
N ILE A 158 14.21 24.92 -5.83
CA ILE A 158 13.17 25.46 -6.70
C ILE A 158 13.34 26.98 -6.84
N ALA A 159 13.27 27.49 -8.07
CA ALA A 159 13.22 28.92 -8.31
C ALA A 159 11.86 29.50 -7.91
N THR A 160 11.85 30.64 -7.23
CA THR A 160 10.64 31.30 -6.70
C THR A 160 10.68 32.81 -6.91
N SER A 161 9.59 33.53 -6.62
CA SER A 161 9.58 34.99 -6.75
C SER A 161 10.57 35.67 -5.79
N LYS A 162 10.70 35.15 -4.56
CA LYS A 162 11.68 35.63 -3.56
C LYS A 162 13.10 35.15 -3.86
N HIS A 163 13.25 33.98 -4.48
CA HIS A 163 14.52 33.35 -4.76
C HIS A 163 14.59 32.89 -6.23
N PRO A 164 14.89 33.81 -7.16
CA PRO A 164 14.88 33.50 -8.60
C PRO A 164 15.96 32.49 -8.98
N ALA A 165 15.86 31.96 -10.19
CA ALA A 165 16.82 30.99 -10.73
C ALA A 165 18.26 31.53 -10.69
N THR A 166 19.20 30.68 -10.28
CA THR A 166 20.62 31.01 -10.19
C THR A 166 21.47 29.94 -10.90
N PRO A 167 22.59 30.32 -11.54
CA PRO A 167 23.48 29.34 -12.13
C PRO A 167 24.07 28.40 -11.07
N ALA A 168 24.20 27.13 -11.42
CA ALA A 168 24.93 26.17 -10.61
C ALA A 168 26.40 26.59 -10.47
N SER A 169 26.97 26.35 -9.29
CA SER A 169 28.38 26.48 -8.99
C SER A 169 28.91 25.19 -8.34
N LYS A 170 30.19 25.17 -7.97
CA LYS A 170 30.79 24.00 -7.30
C LYS A 170 30.19 23.76 -5.91
N ASP A 171 29.82 24.82 -5.21
CA ASP A 171 29.40 24.77 -3.80
C ASP A 171 27.89 25.01 -3.61
N ASP A 172 27.18 25.37 -4.69
CA ASP A 172 25.74 25.64 -4.70
C ASP A 172 25.14 25.07 -6.00
N PRO A 173 24.16 24.15 -5.93
CA PRO A 173 23.51 23.60 -7.13
C PRO A 173 22.75 24.65 -7.97
N GLY A 174 22.49 25.83 -7.42
CA GLY A 174 21.71 26.87 -8.06
C GLY A 174 20.21 26.54 -8.10
N ARG A 175 19.37 27.56 -8.18
CA ARG A 175 17.91 27.40 -8.25
C ARG A 175 17.45 27.20 -9.68
N ASN A 176 16.52 26.26 -9.89
CA ASN A 176 16.00 25.91 -11.22
C ASN A 176 14.53 25.46 -11.19
N ASP A 177 13.96 25.22 -12.37
CA ASP A 177 12.55 24.86 -12.55
C ASP A 177 12.30 23.35 -12.71
N LYS A 178 13.28 22.48 -12.41
CA LYS A 178 13.15 21.04 -12.68
C LYS A 178 11.93 20.42 -11.98
N ILE A 179 11.83 20.60 -10.66
CA ILE A 179 10.71 20.07 -9.88
C ILE A 179 9.39 20.74 -10.27
N LEU A 180 9.41 22.06 -10.50
CA LEU A 180 8.25 22.80 -10.98
C LEU A 180 7.69 22.21 -12.29
N ASN A 181 8.57 21.95 -13.26
CA ASN A 181 8.19 21.37 -14.54
C ASN A 181 7.62 19.95 -14.40
N ILE A 182 8.16 19.15 -13.48
CA ILE A 182 7.60 17.83 -13.18
C ILE A 182 6.17 17.97 -12.59
N TYR A 183 5.96 18.88 -11.64
CA TYR A 183 4.62 19.16 -11.08
C TYR A 183 3.62 19.59 -12.16
N LYS A 184 4.03 20.47 -13.08
CA LYS A 184 3.21 20.91 -14.21
C LYS A 184 2.87 19.75 -15.15
N LYS A 185 3.84 18.87 -15.43
CA LYS A 185 3.64 17.68 -16.26
C LYS A 185 2.64 16.71 -15.64
N LEU A 186 2.72 16.47 -14.32
CA LEU A 186 1.77 15.61 -13.60
C LEU A 186 0.36 16.20 -13.56
N ASN A 187 0.24 17.53 -13.63
CA ASN A 187 -1.00 18.26 -13.42
C ASN A 187 -1.31 19.22 -14.58
N PRO A 188 -1.48 18.73 -15.82
CA PRO A 188 -1.58 19.59 -17.00
C PRO A 188 -2.78 20.55 -16.97
N ASP A 189 -3.88 20.19 -16.29
CA ASP A 189 -5.06 21.06 -16.12
C ASP A 189 -4.80 22.28 -15.22
N PHE A 190 -3.67 22.30 -14.52
CA PHE A 190 -3.27 23.34 -13.57
C PHE A 190 -1.87 23.87 -13.87
N ALA A 191 -1.25 23.50 -15.00
CA ALA A 191 0.15 23.80 -15.30
C ALA A 191 0.45 25.31 -15.29
N ASP A 192 -0.52 26.13 -15.69
CA ASP A 192 -0.41 27.59 -15.68
C ASP A 192 -0.57 28.19 -14.28
N ASP A 193 -1.25 27.49 -13.36
CA ASP A 193 -1.51 27.93 -11.98
C ASP A 193 -0.40 27.52 -11.00
N ILE A 194 0.41 26.51 -11.34
CA ILE A 194 1.47 26.01 -10.47
C ILE A 194 2.68 26.93 -10.57
N GLU A 195 3.06 27.54 -9.46
CA GLU A 195 4.22 28.42 -9.33
C GLU A 195 5.27 27.82 -8.37
N GLY A 196 6.53 28.24 -8.50
CA GLY A 196 7.61 27.74 -7.64
C GLY A 196 7.41 28.08 -6.15
N ASP A 197 6.84 29.25 -5.86
CA ASP A 197 6.47 29.66 -4.49
C ASP A 197 5.44 28.72 -3.84
N ASP A 198 4.68 27.97 -4.64
CA ASP A 198 3.71 27.02 -4.11
C ASP A 198 4.35 25.76 -3.54
N LEU A 199 5.57 25.43 -3.99
CA LEU A 199 6.24 24.15 -3.76
C LEU A 199 7.25 24.20 -2.61
N VAL A 200 7.44 25.36 -1.98
CA VAL A 200 8.43 25.58 -0.94
C VAL A 200 7.80 26.06 0.36
N ASP A 201 8.55 25.96 1.47
CA ASP A 201 8.24 26.62 2.74
C ASP A 201 8.71 28.09 2.76
N ASP A 202 8.55 28.75 3.90
CA ASP A 202 8.93 30.16 4.08
C ASP A 202 10.46 30.37 3.96
N GLU A 203 11.25 29.33 4.19
CA GLU A 203 12.70 29.27 4.00
C GLU A 203 13.12 28.99 2.55
N GLY A 204 12.16 28.74 1.66
CA GLY A 204 12.41 28.45 0.25
C GLY A 204 12.98 27.04 0.01
N VAL A 205 12.75 26.11 0.94
CA VAL A 205 13.08 24.68 0.86
C VAL A 205 11.84 23.93 0.39
N TYR A 206 12.03 22.85 -0.38
CA TYR A 206 10.91 22.05 -0.89
C TYR A 206 10.01 21.54 0.24
N ASN A 207 8.72 21.84 0.13
CA ASN A 207 7.72 21.44 1.10
C ASN A 207 6.97 20.21 0.59
N VAL A 208 7.17 19.05 1.22
CA VAL A 208 6.48 17.79 0.91
C VAL A 208 4.94 17.87 1.07
N TYR A 209 4.47 18.82 1.88
CA TYR A 209 3.04 19.10 2.12
C TYR A 209 2.54 20.34 1.36
N ASN A 210 3.21 20.73 0.27
CA ASN A 210 2.81 21.85 -0.56
C ASN A 210 1.36 21.75 -1.05
N LYS A 211 0.73 22.87 -1.42
CA LYS A 211 -0.71 22.92 -1.76
C LYS A 211 -1.11 21.99 -2.91
N TRP A 212 -0.17 21.64 -3.79
CA TRP A 212 -0.40 20.76 -4.94
C TRP A 212 -0.23 19.27 -4.61
N ASN A 213 0.43 18.93 -3.51
CA ASN A 213 0.64 17.54 -3.08
C ASN A 213 -0.11 17.17 -1.79
N GLY A 214 -0.25 18.09 -0.83
CA GLY A 214 -0.76 17.80 0.50
C GLY A 214 -2.26 17.55 0.59
N LEU A 215 -3.03 18.09 -0.37
CA LEU A 215 -4.50 18.07 -0.31
C LEU A 215 -5.09 16.83 -0.99
N THR A 216 -6.15 16.27 -0.41
CA THR A 216 -6.86 15.08 -0.93
C THR A 216 -8.02 15.43 -1.87
N ASN A 217 -8.34 16.71 -2.04
CA ASN A 217 -9.54 17.18 -2.75
C ASN A 217 -9.27 18.09 -3.97
N THR A 218 -8.01 18.22 -4.38
CA THR A 218 -7.59 19.08 -5.50
C THR A 218 -7.52 18.34 -6.82
N GLY A 219 -7.43 17.00 -6.79
CA GLY A 219 -7.11 16.18 -7.97
C GLY A 219 -5.64 16.21 -8.35
N THR A 220 -4.78 16.78 -7.50
CA THR A 220 -3.34 16.90 -7.72
C THR A 220 -2.59 16.13 -6.65
N ILE A 221 -1.56 15.40 -7.06
CA ILE A 221 -0.69 14.62 -6.18
C ILE A 221 0.59 14.31 -6.95
N ALA A 222 1.73 14.38 -6.26
CA ALA A 222 3.04 14.08 -6.81
C ALA A 222 3.64 12.83 -6.15
N HIS A 223 3.60 12.78 -4.82
CA HIS A 223 4.21 11.71 -4.03
C HIS A 223 3.44 11.44 -2.74
N LEU A 224 3.83 10.34 -2.08
CA LEU A 224 3.28 9.88 -0.81
C LEU A 224 3.61 10.87 0.32
N ILE A 225 2.70 11.02 1.28
CA ILE A 225 2.89 11.81 2.51
C ILE A 225 2.46 11.08 3.78
N GLN A 226 1.78 9.94 3.65
CA GLN A 226 1.41 9.11 4.78
C GLN A 226 2.71 8.54 5.39
N ILE A 227 2.90 8.75 6.70
CA ILE A 227 4.18 8.51 7.37
C ILE A 227 4.72 7.07 7.28
N ASN A 228 3.83 6.08 7.16
CA ASN A 228 4.22 4.67 7.06
C ASN A 228 4.39 4.22 5.61
N ASN A 229 4.11 5.07 4.61
CA ASN A 229 4.29 4.79 3.19
C ASN A 229 5.66 5.33 2.72
N SER A 230 6.73 4.85 3.34
CA SER A 230 8.11 5.29 3.03
C SER A 230 8.94 4.15 2.42
N LEU A 231 9.92 4.49 1.60
CA LEU A 231 10.82 3.49 0.98
C LEU A 231 11.71 2.84 2.03
N SER A 232 12.13 3.59 3.04
CA SER A 232 12.90 3.00 4.15
C SER A 232 12.07 2.00 4.97
N ALA A 233 10.77 2.23 5.13
CA ALA A 233 9.87 1.32 5.85
C ALA A 233 9.69 -0.01 5.11
N GLU A 234 9.63 0.01 3.78
CA GLU A 234 9.61 -1.21 2.97
C GLU A 234 10.87 -2.05 3.16
N ILE A 235 12.06 -1.41 3.11
CA ILE A 235 13.34 -2.09 3.34
C ILE A 235 13.37 -2.68 4.76
N ASP A 236 12.92 -1.92 5.77
CA ASP A 236 12.78 -2.39 7.16
C ASP A 236 11.91 -3.64 7.24
N ILE A 237 10.68 -3.60 6.72
CA ILE A 237 9.76 -4.75 6.73
C ILE A 237 10.40 -5.96 6.04
N ALA A 238 10.98 -5.76 4.86
CA ALA A 238 11.63 -6.84 4.12
C ALA A 238 12.81 -7.46 4.89
N ALA A 239 13.60 -6.61 5.53
CA ALA A 239 14.75 -7.02 6.32
C ALA A 239 14.34 -7.76 7.60
N GLN A 240 13.42 -7.20 8.38
CA GLN A 240 12.96 -7.77 9.64
C GLN A 240 12.15 -9.06 9.44
N ALA A 241 11.45 -9.20 8.31
CA ALA A 241 10.76 -10.43 7.94
C ALA A 241 11.69 -11.64 7.72
N THR A 242 12.99 -11.42 7.56
CA THR A 242 13.98 -12.51 7.46
C THR A 242 14.19 -13.28 8.76
N VAL A 243 13.72 -12.74 9.90
CA VAL A 243 13.87 -13.39 11.20
C VAL A 243 12.80 -14.47 11.38
N ALA A 244 13.21 -15.73 11.36
CA ALA A 244 12.32 -16.85 11.69
C ALA A 244 11.91 -16.80 13.17
N ARG A 245 10.61 -16.91 13.46
CA ARG A 245 10.05 -16.93 14.82
C ARG A 245 9.45 -18.29 15.19
N LYS A 246 9.47 -18.60 16.47
CA LYS A 246 8.70 -19.69 17.07
C LYS A 246 7.95 -19.17 18.28
N ASP A 247 6.82 -19.78 18.54
CA ASP A 247 6.01 -19.59 19.73
C ASP A 247 6.88 -19.87 20.97
N LEU A 248 6.91 -18.93 21.91
CA LEU A 248 7.71 -19.06 23.13
C LEU A 248 7.18 -20.17 24.05
N VAL A 249 5.87 -20.41 24.06
CA VAL A 249 5.18 -21.34 24.97
C VAL A 249 5.23 -22.77 24.42
N TYR A 250 4.76 -22.97 23.19
CA TYR A 250 4.64 -24.28 22.55
C TYR A 250 5.90 -24.68 21.77
N GLY A 251 6.77 -23.72 21.44
CA GLY A 251 7.99 -23.97 20.66
C GLY A 251 7.76 -24.17 19.16
N GLU A 252 6.50 -24.12 18.71
CA GLU A 252 6.09 -24.31 17.32
C GLU A 252 6.46 -23.12 16.44
N ARG A 253 6.72 -23.36 15.16
CA ARG A 253 7.08 -22.28 14.23
C ARG A 253 5.88 -21.37 13.98
N ILE A 254 6.10 -20.06 14.07
CA ILE A 254 5.08 -19.07 13.70
C ILE A 254 5.09 -18.89 12.18
N THR A 255 3.96 -19.20 11.55
CA THR A 255 3.78 -19.10 10.09
C THR A 255 2.54 -18.29 9.67
N SER A 256 1.67 -17.95 10.62
CA SER A 256 0.58 -17.00 10.43
C SER A 256 1.14 -15.63 10.05
N ALA A 257 0.74 -15.10 8.89
CA ALA A 257 1.18 -13.80 8.40
C ALA A 257 0.89 -12.67 9.41
N ILE A 258 -0.32 -12.70 9.97
CA ILE A 258 -0.81 -11.72 10.95
C ILE A 258 0.01 -11.78 12.24
N THR A 259 0.18 -12.98 12.81
CA THR A 259 0.93 -13.17 14.06
C THR A 259 2.41 -12.85 13.86
N LEU A 260 2.98 -13.22 12.70
CA LEU A 260 4.36 -12.93 12.37
C LEU A 260 4.61 -11.41 12.27
N CYS A 261 3.71 -10.69 11.61
CA CYS A 261 3.76 -9.25 11.41
C CYS A 261 3.56 -8.45 12.70
N GLY A 262 2.55 -8.80 13.47
CA GLY A 262 2.22 -8.18 14.75
C GLY A 262 3.08 -8.73 15.88
N ASP A 263 2.44 -9.44 16.81
CA ASP A 263 3.03 -9.84 18.10
C ASP A 263 4.42 -10.48 18.03
N ALA A 264 4.70 -11.32 17.02
CA ALA A 264 5.91 -12.13 17.03
C ALA A 264 7.18 -11.39 16.57
N SER A 265 7.06 -10.51 15.58
CA SER A 265 8.22 -9.77 15.03
C SER A 265 8.07 -8.26 15.10
N ALA A 266 6.84 -7.75 15.22
CA ALA A 266 6.50 -6.34 15.31
C ALA A 266 7.14 -5.47 14.21
N TYR A 267 7.27 -6.00 12.99
CA TYR A 267 7.84 -5.25 11.86
C TYR A 267 6.81 -4.39 11.13
N GLY A 268 5.51 -4.58 11.38
CA GLY A 268 4.48 -3.87 10.65
C GLY A 268 3.11 -3.96 11.30
N ASN A 269 2.09 -3.50 10.57
CA ASN A 269 0.72 -3.45 11.03
C ASN A 269 -0.10 -4.65 10.51
N PRO A 270 -0.59 -5.55 11.39
CA PRO A 270 -1.35 -6.72 10.98
C PRO A 270 -2.68 -6.41 10.29
N SER A 271 -3.19 -5.18 10.39
CA SER A 271 -4.44 -4.75 9.76
C SER A 271 -4.26 -4.13 8.38
N ARG A 272 -3.07 -4.22 7.78
CA ARG A 272 -2.79 -3.86 6.38
C ARG A 272 -2.79 -5.08 5.46
N ASN A 273 -2.98 -4.85 4.16
CA ASN A 273 -2.75 -5.87 3.13
C ASN A 273 -1.25 -6.09 2.91
N SER A 274 -0.47 -5.02 2.80
CA SER A 274 0.96 -5.01 2.51
C SER A 274 1.80 -5.76 3.55
N ASP A 275 1.91 -5.23 4.77
CA ASP A 275 2.92 -5.68 5.75
C ASP A 275 2.86 -7.19 6.06
N PRO A 276 1.69 -7.80 6.35
CA PRO A 276 1.62 -9.25 6.59
C PRO A 276 1.97 -10.07 5.36
N THR A 277 1.58 -9.59 4.17
CA THR A 277 1.84 -10.27 2.89
C THR A 277 3.33 -10.27 2.59
N ILE A 278 3.97 -9.09 2.61
CA ILE A 278 5.42 -8.92 2.40
C ILE A 278 6.19 -9.83 3.36
N GLY A 279 5.90 -9.74 4.65
CA GLY A 279 6.71 -10.46 5.62
C GLY A 279 6.51 -11.97 5.61
N SER A 280 5.29 -12.47 5.35
CA SER A 280 5.05 -13.91 5.29
C SER A 280 5.66 -14.59 4.06
N GLU A 281 5.66 -13.92 2.91
CA GLU A 281 6.31 -14.40 1.69
C GLU A 281 7.84 -14.46 1.87
N ILE A 282 8.44 -13.39 2.38
CA ILE A 282 9.88 -13.34 2.67
C ILE A 282 10.28 -14.41 3.69
N ASN A 283 9.53 -14.52 4.80
CA ASN A 283 9.83 -15.47 5.85
C ASN A 283 9.73 -16.92 5.37
N THR A 284 8.84 -17.21 4.42
CA THR A 284 8.71 -18.53 3.80
C THR A 284 9.98 -18.89 3.03
N ILE A 285 10.55 -17.97 2.26
CA ILE A 285 11.81 -18.17 1.54
C ILE A 285 13.00 -18.30 2.49
N CYS A 286 13.04 -17.51 3.56
CA CYS A 286 14.12 -17.54 4.57
C CYS A 286 14.22 -18.87 5.34
N ARG A 287 13.29 -19.80 5.17
CA ARG A 287 13.40 -21.18 5.68
C ARG A 287 14.43 -22.01 4.92
N LEU A 288 14.76 -21.60 3.71
CA LEU A 288 15.83 -22.17 2.90
C LEU A 288 17.18 -21.55 3.28
N PRO A 289 18.31 -22.23 3.03
CA PRO A 289 19.62 -21.67 3.25
C PRO A 289 19.99 -20.67 2.13
N VAL A 290 19.24 -19.58 2.02
CA VAL A 290 19.41 -18.49 1.04
C VAL A 290 19.43 -17.14 1.74
N THR A 291 20.04 -16.16 1.09
CA THR A 291 19.92 -14.75 1.46
C THR A 291 18.86 -14.10 0.60
N VAL A 292 18.22 -13.05 1.12
CA VAL A 292 17.14 -12.32 0.45
C VAL A 292 17.39 -10.81 0.51
N SER A 293 16.92 -10.09 -0.48
CA SER A 293 17.02 -8.63 -0.54
C SER A 293 15.90 -8.04 -1.39
N VAL A 294 15.73 -6.73 -1.34
CA VAL A 294 14.82 -5.98 -2.21
C VAL A 294 15.51 -5.74 -3.56
N MET A 295 14.74 -5.84 -4.64
CA MET A 295 15.20 -5.63 -6.01
C MET A 295 15.48 -4.16 -6.31
N ASP A 296 16.50 -3.91 -7.14
CA ASP A 296 16.75 -2.60 -7.76
C ASP A 296 15.93 -2.43 -9.07
N PRO A 297 15.31 -1.26 -9.33
CA PRO A 297 15.25 -0.07 -8.49
C PRO A 297 14.28 -0.22 -7.32
N VAL A 298 14.74 0.20 -6.14
CA VAL A 298 13.95 0.14 -4.91
C VAL A 298 12.80 1.13 -4.99
N ALA A 299 11.59 0.60 -5.12
CA ALA A 299 10.36 1.36 -5.02
C ALA A 299 9.15 0.45 -4.83
N LEU A 300 8.05 1.09 -4.44
CA LEU A 300 6.71 0.55 -4.48
C LEU A 300 6.14 0.87 -5.85
N TYR A 301 5.55 -0.13 -6.51
CA TYR A 301 4.98 0.06 -7.84
C TYR A 301 3.50 -0.29 -7.86
N ILE A 302 2.72 0.49 -8.60
CA ILE A 302 1.49 -0.02 -9.21
C ILE A 302 1.96 -1.02 -10.27
N ARG A 303 1.92 -2.30 -9.90
CA ARG A 303 2.41 -3.40 -10.73
C ARG A 303 1.44 -3.74 -11.83
N ASP A 304 0.17 -3.73 -11.49
CA ASP A 304 -0.90 -4.05 -12.43
C ASP A 304 -2.14 -3.24 -12.08
N ALA A 305 -2.98 -3.01 -13.07
CA ALA A 305 -4.28 -2.39 -12.88
C ALA A 305 -5.29 -2.92 -13.89
N ASP A 306 -6.45 -3.38 -13.42
CA ASP A 306 -7.51 -3.91 -14.27
C ASP A 306 -8.76 -3.01 -14.23
N PHE A 307 -8.85 -2.10 -15.19
CA PHE A 307 -10.02 -1.25 -15.37
C PHE A 307 -10.98 -1.78 -16.46
N SER A 308 -10.87 -3.05 -16.86
CA SER A 308 -11.64 -3.62 -17.96
C SER A 308 -13.15 -3.72 -17.68
N SER A 309 -13.57 -3.65 -16.40
CA SER A 309 -14.97 -3.58 -16.00
C SER A 309 -15.61 -2.22 -16.25
N PHE A 310 -14.81 -1.16 -16.43
CA PHE A 310 -15.36 0.18 -16.62
C PHE A 310 -15.89 0.36 -18.05
N ARG A 311 -16.98 1.11 -18.16
CA ARG A 311 -17.57 1.59 -19.41
C ARG A 311 -17.90 3.07 -19.28
N LEU A 312 -17.91 3.80 -20.38
CA LEU A 312 -18.33 5.20 -20.40
C LEU A 312 -19.80 5.27 -20.83
N ASP A 313 -20.64 6.00 -20.08
CA ASP A 313 -22.01 6.34 -20.47
C ASP A 313 -22.00 7.66 -21.29
N PRO A 314 -22.05 7.59 -22.64
CA PRO A 314 -21.99 8.78 -23.48
C PRO A 314 -23.28 9.61 -23.42
N THR A 315 -24.37 9.08 -22.85
CA THR A 315 -25.61 9.84 -22.67
C THR A 315 -25.47 10.85 -21.52
N GLY A 316 -24.60 10.57 -20.55
CA GLY A 316 -24.45 11.33 -19.31
C GLY A 316 -25.71 11.35 -18.43
N LYS A 317 -26.71 10.52 -18.73
CA LYS A 317 -27.96 10.45 -17.96
C LYS A 317 -27.83 9.59 -16.71
N ARG A 318 -26.78 8.78 -16.64
CA ARG A 318 -26.42 7.92 -15.51
C ARG A 318 -27.55 6.99 -15.06
N ARG A 319 -28.16 6.28 -16.02
CA ARG A 319 -29.33 5.41 -15.79
C ARG A 319 -29.00 3.94 -15.58
N GLY A 320 -27.73 3.55 -15.73
CA GLY A 320 -27.30 2.15 -15.65
C GLY A 320 -27.73 1.32 -16.86
N ASN A 321 -28.05 1.94 -17.99
CA ASN A 321 -28.35 1.21 -19.22
C ASN A 321 -27.03 0.83 -19.91
N ILE A 322 -26.56 -0.40 -19.66
CA ILE A 322 -25.28 -0.89 -20.17
C ILE A 322 -25.26 -0.94 -21.71
N GLU A 323 -26.42 -1.13 -22.35
CA GLU A 323 -26.52 -1.17 -23.83
C GLU A 323 -26.14 0.16 -24.50
N ASP A 324 -26.30 1.28 -23.80
CA ASP A 324 -25.95 2.61 -24.30
C ASP A 324 -24.47 2.97 -24.04
N MET A 325 -23.74 2.14 -23.28
CA MET A 325 -22.38 2.44 -22.84
C MET A 325 -21.34 1.98 -23.87
N ILE A 326 -20.22 2.69 -23.91
CA ILE A 326 -19.10 2.40 -24.81
C ILE A 326 -17.85 1.98 -24.02
N PRO A 327 -16.88 1.28 -24.66
CA PRO A 327 -15.55 1.08 -24.07
C PRO A 327 -14.96 2.41 -23.61
N VAL A 328 -14.20 2.38 -22.51
CA VAL A 328 -13.52 3.58 -22.00
C VAL A 328 -12.51 4.06 -23.05
N PRO A 329 -12.57 5.33 -23.49
CA PRO A 329 -11.62 5.87 -24.45
C PRO A 329 -10.18 5.88 -23.95
N GLU A 330 -9.23 5.84 -24.88
CA GLU A 330 -7.81 6.06 -24.59
C GLU A 330 -7.57 7.43 -23.94
N GLY A 331 -6.57 7.51 -23.07
CA GLY A 331 -6.24 8.73 -22.33
C GLY A 331 -7.15 9.01 -21.12
N VAL A 332 -8.16 8.16 -20.85
CA VAL A 332 -8.91 8.26 -19.58
C VAL A 332 -8.07 7.82 -18.39
N PHE A 333 -7.30 6.74 -18.57
CA PHE A 333 -6.32 6.24 -17.62
C PHE A 333 -4.93 6.62 -18.14
N ASP A 334 -4.38 7.73 -17.65
CA ASP A 334 -3.11 8.30 -18.08
C ASP A 334 -2.02 8.03 -17.04
N TRP A 335 -0.95 7.33 -17.43
CA TRP A 335 0.18 7.00 -16.53
C TRP A 335 1.21 8.13 -16.40
N CYS A 336 0.94 9.31 -16.96
CA CYS A 336 1.68 10.56 -16.79
C CYS A 336 3.18 10.48 -17.16
N ASP A 337 3.56 9.49 -17.97
CA ASP A 337 4.96 9.09 -18.23
C ASP A 337 5.80 8.91 -16.94
N ARG A 338 5.18 8.45 -15.84
CA ARG A 338 5.89 8.12 -14.59
C ARG A 338 5.93 6.61 -14.41
N GLY A 339 7.08 6.06 -14.79
CA GLY A 339 7.29 4.62 -14.80
C GLY A 339 6.58 3.94 -15.97
N SER A 340 6.40 2.62 -15.88
CA SER A 340 5.82 1.82 -16.96
C SER A 340 4.99 0.67 -16.39
N ILE A 341 3.67 0.76 -16.53
CA ILE A 341 2.76 -0.30 -16.10
C ILE A 341 3.01 -1.62 -16.84
N GLU A 342 3.41 -1.56 -18.12
CA GLU A 342 3.75 -2.74 -18.93
C GLU A 342 4.92 -3.54 -18.36
N ASN A 343 5.84 -2.85 -17.68
CA ASN A 343 6.98 -3.46 -16.99
C ASN A 343 6.70 -3.73 -15.50
N GLY A 344 5.46 -3.52 -15.04
CA GLY A 344 5.07 -3.63 -13.63
C GLY A 344 5.72 -2.57 -12.74
N MET A 345 6.06 -1.41 -13.29
CA MET A 345 6.73 -0.29 -12.63
C MET A 345 5.92 1.01 -12.76
N GLY A 346 4.59 0.97 -12.67
CA GLY A 346 3.75 2.17 -12.70
C GLY A 346 3.93 2.99 -11.42
N LEU A 347 4.13 4.32 -11.54
CA LEU A 347 4.34 5.21 -10.39
C LEU A 347 3.21 6.22 -10.17
N HIS A 348 2.59 6.69 -11.26
CA HIS A 348 1.51 7.67 -11.22
C HIS A 348 0.39 7.28 -12.18
N LEU A 349 -0.85 7.52 -11.77
CA LEU A 349 -2.02 7.36 -12.63
C LEU A 349 -2.94 8.54 -12.44
N LYS A 350 -3.36 9.15 -13.53
CA LYS A 350 -4.40 10.16 -13.58
C LYS A 350 -5.61 9.63 -14.32
N VAL A 351 -6.77 9.72 -13.66
CA VAL A 351 -8.07 9.38 -14.22
C VAL A 351 -8.83 10.65 -14.53
N THR A 352 -9.07 10.91 -15.81
CA THR A 352 -9.84 12.07 -16.26
C THR A 352 -10.62 11.74 -17.53
N ILE A 353 -11.70 12.47 -17.84
CA ILE A 353 -12.28 12.39 -19.18
C ILE A 353 -11.64 13.49 -20.03
N PRO A 354 -10.93 13.15 -21.12
CA PRO A 354 -10.26 14.14 -21.95
C PRO A 354 -11.16 15.32 -22.31
N ASN A 355 -10.63 16.53 -22.10
CA ASN A 355 -11.33 17.78 -22.38
C ASN A 355 -11.86 17.75 -23.83
N LYS A 356 -13.18 18.02 -24.00
CA LYS A 356 -14.00 18.07 -25.25
C LYS A 356 -14.96 16.89 -25.46
N MET A 357 -14.91 15.83 -24.67
CA MET A 357 -15.96 14.81 -24.76
C MET A 357 -17.29 15.35 -24.21
N GLN A 358 -18.35 15.32 -25.02
CA GLN A 358 -19.68 15.80 -24.66
C GLN A 358 -20.67 14.65 -24.61
N THR A 359 -21.77 14.86 -23.88
CA THR A 359 -22.92 13.98 -23.96
C THR A 359 -23.46 13.93 -25.40
N LEU A 360 -24.14 12.84 -25.77
CA LEU A 360 -24.72 12.68 -27.12
C LEU A 360 -25.65 13.84 -27.52
N ASP A 361 -26.38 14.41 -26.55
CA ASP A 361 -27.26 15.56 -26.74
C ASP A 361 -26.55 16.91 -26.65
N LYS A 362 -25.24 16.92 -26.42
CA LYS A 362 -24.37 18.10 -26.26
C LYS A 362 -24.79 19.03 -25.11
N SER A 363 -25.57 18.54 -24.15
CA SER A 363 -26.04 19.33 -23.00
C SER A 363 -24.92 19.66 -22.01
N ARG A 364 -23.89 18.81 -21.90
CA ARG A 364 -22.72 19.04 -21.05
C ARG A 364 -21.49 18.25 -21.50
N ASN A 365 -20.33 18.63 -20.98
CA ASN A 365 -19.14 17.80 -21.06
C ASN A 365 -19.28 16.57 -20.15
N LEU A 366 -18.76 15.43 -20.61
CA LEU A 366 -18.61 14.22 -19.81
C LEU A 366 -17.55 14.42 -18.72
N ASN A 367 -17.65 13.67 -17.64
CA ASN A 367 -16.67 13.64 -16.55
C ASN A 367 -16.48 12.23 -15.99
N VAL A 368 -15.55 12.05 -15.06
CA VAL A 368 -15.19 10.73 -14.53
C VAL A 368 -16.40 10.01 -13.90
N SER A 369 -17.35 10.76 -13.33
CA SER A 369 -18.60 10.18 -12.82
C SER A 369 -19.55 9.62 -13.88
N ASP A 370 -19.26 9.79 -15.18
CA ASP A 370 -19.97 9.12 -16.27
C ASP A 370 -19.38 7.73 -16.59
N LEU A 371 -18.29 7.35 -15.93
CA LEU A 371 -17.80 5.98 -15.94
C LEU A 371 -18.71 5.10 -15.05
N PHE A 372 -19.03 3.93 -15.56
CA PHE A 372 -19.80 2.89 -14.89
C PHE A 372 -18.94 1.64 -14.73
N ASP A 373 -18.79 1.19 -13.50
CA ASP A 373 -18.14 -0.07 -13.17
C ASP A 373 -19.17 -1.20 -13.25
N LEU A 374 -18.92 -2.20 -14.11
CA LEU A 374 -19.77 -3.37 -14.26
C LEU A 374 -19.66 -4.36 -13.09
N ASN A 375 -18.62 -4.25 -12.27
CA ASN A 375 -18.45 -5.07 -11.08
C ASN A 375 -19.24 -4.50 -9.88
N ASN A 376 -19.19 -5.19 -8.74
CA ASN A 376 -19.75 -4.72 -7.46
C ASN A 376 -21.24 -4.34 -7.54
N GLY A 377 -22.01 -5.06 -8.37
CA GLY A 377 -23.45 -4.81 -8.56
C GLY A 377 -23.78 -3.68 -9.53
N GLY A 378 -22.80 -3.11 -10.24
CA GLY A 378 -23.01 -2.12 -11.29
C GLY A 378 -23.25 -0.72 -10.74
N GLN A 379 -22.25 0.17 -10.81
CA GLN A 379 -22.42 1.54 -10.33
C GLN A 379 -21.55 2.59 -11.02
N TYR A 380 -22.04 3.82 -11.03
CA TYR A 380 -21.27 4.97 -11.51
C TYR A 380 -20.18 5.36 -10.52
N VAL A 381 -19.10 5.95 -11.04
CA VAL A 381 -18.02 6.49 -10.22
C VAL A 381 -18.50 7.70 -9.40
N ARG A 382 -18.42 7.58 -8.08
CA ARG A 382 -18.73 8.63 -7.10
C ARG A 382 -17.50 9.08 -6.31
N TYR A 383 -16.47 8.25 -6.25
CA TYR A 383 -15.25 8.48 -5.47
C TYR A 383 -14.01 8.11 -6.28
N GLY A 384 -12.91 8.84 -6.08
CA GLY A 384 -11.61 8.41 -6.64
C GLY A 384 -11.18 7.08 -6.04
N SER A 385 -11.42 6.88 -4.74
CA SER A 385 -11.11 5.64 -4.01
C SER A 385 -11.67 4.34 -4.62
N GLN A 386 -12.68 4.41 -5.51
CA GLN A 386 -13.18 3.25 -6.26
C GLN A 386 -12.11 2.61 -7.16
N PHE A 387 -11.21 3.40 -7.74
CA PHE A 387 -10.18 2.86 -8.64
C PHE A 387 -9.09 2.10 -7.89
N ALA A 388 -8.89 2.37 -6.59
CA ALA A 388 -7.84 1.72 -5.80
C ALA A 388 -8.08 0.22 -5.56
N ASP A 389 -9.32 -0.27 -5.70
CA ASP A 389 -9.61 -1.72 -5.68
C ASP A 389 -9.03 -2.46 -6.89
N TYR A 390 -8.80 -1.74 -7.97
CA TYR A 390 -8.37 -2.27 -9.25
C TYR A 390 -6.86 -2.12 -9.47
N MET A 391 -6.13 -1.56 -8.50
CA MET A 391 -4.68 -1.37 -8.57
C MET A 391 -3.99 -2.36 -7.64
N PHE A 392 -3.03 -3.10 -8.20
CA PHE A 392 -2.23 -4.06 -7.45
C PHE A 392 -0.84 -3.49 -7.26
N MET A 393 -0.50 -3.27 -5.99
CA MET A 393 0.78 -2.76 -5.57
C MET A 393 1.80 -3.91 -5.48
N SER A 394 3.09 -3.59 -5.56
CA SER A 394 4.13 -4.57 -5.30
C SER A 394 5.45 -3.99 -4.79
N VAL A 395 6.17 -4.85 -4.07
CA VAL A 395 7.63 -4.83 -3.91
C VAL A 395 8.19 -6.08 -4.60
N SER A 396 9.39 -5.98 -5.18
CA SER A 396 10.08 -7.15 -5.76
C SER A 396 11.31 -7.53 -4.94
N GLY A 397 11.51 -8.83 -4.76
CA GLY A 397 12.65 -9.41 -4.03
C GLY A 397 13.60 -10.20 -4.93
N VAL A 398 14.86 -10.28 -4.50
CA VAL A 398 15.92 -11.10 -5.11
C VAL A 398 16.53 -12.03 -4.08
N VAL A 399 17.11 -13.14 -4.55
CA VAL A 399 17.73 -14.16 -3.70
C VAL A 399 19.21 -14.35 -4.03
N GLY A 400 20.00 -14.56 -2.98
CA GLY A 400 21.42 -14.85 -3.06
C GLY A 400 21.79 -16.20 -2.42
N PRO A 401 23.02 -16.68 -2.66
CA PRO A 401 23.51 -17.90 -2.05
C PRO A 401 23.69 -17.75 -0.53
N LYS A 402 23.71 -18.88 0.19
CA LYS A 402 24.24 -18.94 1.55
C LYS A 402 25.62 -18.25 1.60
N PRO A 403 25.90 -17.37 2.58
CA PRO A 403 27.19 -16.72 2.68
C PRO A 403 28.31 -17.75 2.87
N ALA A 404 29.43 -17.59 2.15
CA ALA A 404 30.54 -18.58 2.18
C ALA A 404 31.15 -18.78 3.58
N LYS A 405 31.12 -17.75 4.42
CA LYS A 405 31.61 -17.78 5.81
C LYS A 405 30.51 -18.04 6.85
N ALA A 406 29.30 -18.43 6.41
CA ALA A 406 28.21 -18.72 7.31
C ALA A 406 28.52 -19.96 8.16
N GLN A 407 28.17 -19.90 9.45
CA GLN A 407 28.32 -21.03 10.37
C GLN A 407 27.49 -22.24 9.90
N PRO A 408 27.84 -23.48 10.31
CA PRO A 408 27.06 -24.66 9.96
C PRO A 408 25.58 -24.58 10.37
N SER A 409 25.29 -23.89 11.48
CA SER A 409 23.93 -23.67 12.00
C SER A 409 23.14 -22.56 11.29
N TRP A 410 23.74 -21.82 10.35
CA TRP A 410 23.06 -20.73 9.62
C TRP A 410 21.91 -21.27 8.76
N PRO A 411 20.75 -20.57 8.69
CA PRO A 411 20.50 -19.20 9.20
C PRO A 411 20.25 -19.06 10.70
N GLY A 412 20.29 -20.16 11.44
CA GLY A 412 20.03 -20.20 12.88
C GLY A 412 18.73 -20.95 13.18
N LYS A 413 18.46 -21.15 14.47
CA LYS A 413 17.16 -21.66 14.92
C LYS A 413 16.16 -20.50 15.00
N PRO A 414 14.86 -20.74 14.77
CA PRO A 414 13.84 -19.73 14.97
C PRO A 414 13.93 -19.12 16.37
N GLN A 415 13.85 -17.80 16.46
CA GLN A 415 13.91 -17.05 17.70
C GLN A 415 12.55 -17.16 18.42
N PRO A 416 12.54 -17.41 19.74
CA PRO A 416 11.29 -17.42 20.49
C PRO A 416 10.65 -16.03 20.48
N ALA A 417 9.34 -15.97 20.38
CA ALA A 417 8.54 -14.77 20.48
C ALA A 417 7.27 -15.04 21.30
N LEU A 418 6.88 -14.05 22.11
CA LEU A 418 5.55 -14.05 22.73
C LEU A 418 4.53 -13.78 21.64
N ASN A 419 3.50 -14.62 21.55
CA ASN A 419 2.31 -14.37 20.78
C ASN A 419 1.14 -14.23 21.76
N TYR A 420 0.49 -13.07 21.74
CA TYR A 420 -0.72 -12.84 22.54
C TYR A 420 -1.98 -13.29 21.80
N THR A 421 -1.84 -13.70 20.54
CA THR A 421 -2.73 -14.67 19.95
C THR A 421 -2.62 -15.97 20.75
N GLU A 422 -3.36 -16.05 21.86
CA GLU A 422 -4.01 -17.31 22.21
C GLU A 422 -4.51 -17.92 20.90
N PRO A 423 -4.44 -19.25 20.70
CA PRO A 423 -5.26 -19.81 19.67
C PRO A 423 -6.67 -19.32 19.98
N LEU A 424 -7.30 -18.62 19.04
CA LEU A 424 -8.74 -18.67 18.88
C LEU A 424 -9.11 -20.13 18.50
N GLN A 425 -8.68 -21.10 19.31
CA GLN A 425 -9.33 -22.38 19.48
C GLN A 425 -10.63 -22.02 20.19
N SER A 426 -11.65 -21.74 19.38
CA SER A 426 -13.05 -21.81 19.80
C SER A 426 -13.32 -21.19 21.19
N MET A 427 -13.15 -19.87 21.32
CA MET A 427 -14.07 -19.22 22.25
C MET A 427 -15.44 -19.32 21.58
N PRO A 428 -16.42 -20.04 22.16
CA PRO A 428 -17.76 -19.99 21.64
C PRO A 428 -18.15 -18.52 21.63
N ILE A 429 -18.68 -18.07 20.48
CA ILE A 429 -19.35 -16.77 20.34
C ILE A 429 -20.13 -16.57 21.64
N LEU A 430 -19.77 -15.56 22.44
CA LEU A 430 -20.59 -15.15 23.55
C LEU A 430 -21.94 -14.80 22.93
N ALA A 431 -22.91 -15.68 23.13
CA ALA A 431 -24.27 -15.49 22.68
C ALA A 431 -24.74 -14.09 23.13
N PRO A 432 -25.58 -13.40 22.35
CA PRO A 432 -26.10 -12.11 22.74
C PRO A 432 -26.72 -12.20 24.13
N TRP A 433 -26.48 -11.16 24.94
CA TRP A 433 -27.08 -10.98 26.25
C TRP A 433 -28.57 -11.32 26.20
N GLN A 434 -28.99 -12.43 26.81
CA GLN A 434 -30.42 -12.71 26.99
C GLN A 434 -30.87 -12.08 28.30
N LEU A 435 -31.94 -11.28 28.22
CA LEU A 435 -32.73 -10.94 29.40
C LEU A 435 -33.33 -12.24 29.94
N LEU A 436 -33.04 -12.55 31.20
CA LEU A 436 -33.71 -13.60 31.94
C LEU A 436 -34.70 -12.95 32.91
N GLU A 437 -35.97 -13.30 32.74
CA GLU A 437 -36.99 -13.07 33.77
C GLU A 437 -36.85 -14.15 34.83
N ILE A 438 -36.45 -13.74 36.04
CA ILE A 438 -36.36 -14.63 37.18
C ILE A 438 -37.58 -14.36 38.05
N THR A 439 -38.45 -15.36 38.16
CA THR A 439 -39.60 -15.31 39.07
C THR A 439 -39.18 -15.86 40.42
N ASN A 440 -39.33 -15.06 41.48
CA ASN A 440 -39.11 -15.53 42.84
C ASN A 440 -40.24 -16.51 43.21
N THR A 441 -39.90 -17.77 43.47
CA THR A 441 -40.88 -18.85 43.70
C THR A 441 -41.58 -18.78 45.06
N GLU A 442 -41.19 -17.89 45.97
CA GLU A 442 -41.89 -17.68 47.25
C GLU A 442 -42.86 -16.48 47.22
N THR A 443 -42.65 -15.49 46.34
CA THR A 443 -43.44 -14.25 46.32
C THR A 443 -44.13 -13.95 44.99
N GLY A 444 -43.80 -14.68 43.91
CA GLY A 444 -44.41 -14.52 42.59
C GLY A 444 -43.97 -13.26 41.81
N ALA A 445 -43.04 -12.47 42.34
CA ALA A 445 -42.53 -11.28 41.66
C ALA A 445 -41.48 -11.64 40.59
N VAL A 446 -41.61 -11.03 39.40
CA VAL A 446 -40.65 -11.16 38.29
C VAL A 446 -39.61 -10.04 38.39
N VAL A 447 -38.32 -10.41 38.42
CA VAL A 447 -37.21 -9.47 38.35
C VAL A 447 -36.41 -9.74 37.08
N GLN A 448 -36.23 -8.69 36.26
CA GLN A 448 -35.37 -8.75 35.07
C GLN A 448 -33.92 -8.46 35.50
N SER A 449 -33.00 -9.39 35.23
CA SER A 449 -31.56 -9.18 35.46
C SER A 449 -30.73 -9.57 34.24
N THR A 450 -29.59 -8.90 34.08
CA THR A 450 -28.57 -9.22 33.07
C THR A 450 -27.40 -9.93 33.77
N ALA A 451 -27.12 -11.19 33.41
CA ALA A 451 -26.04 -11.96 34.01
C ALA A 451 -25.21 -12.67 32.94
N LYS A 452 -23.88 -12.69 33.12
CA LYS A 452 -22.94 -13.46 32.29
C LYS A 452 -22.96 -14.92 32.70
N LYS A 453 -23.09 -15.84 31.74
CA LYS A 453 -23.15 -17.30 31.98
C LYS A 453 -21.83 -17.92 32.50
N VAL A 454 -20.76 -17.13 32.67
CA VAL A 454 -19.42 -17.61 33.08
C VAL A 454 -19.32 -17.85 34.59
N ASP A 455 -20.13 -17.18 35.42
CA ASP A 455 -20.03 -17.28 36.89
C ASP A 455 -20.67 -18.55 37.49
N MET A 456 -21.21 -19.47 36.69
CA MET A 456 -21.85 -20.70 37.18
C MET A 456 -21.15 -22.01 36.80
N LEU A 457 -20.05 -21.98 36.03
CA LEU A 457 -19.37 -23.21 35.57
C LEU A 457 -18.21 -23.67 36.47
N ALA A 458 -18.02 -23.06 37.64
CA ALA A 458 -17.08 -23.56 38.66
C ALA A 458 -17.70 -24.61 39.60
N GLN A 459 -18.96 -25.02 39.38
CA GLN A 459 -19.59 -26.08 40.16
C GLN A 459 -20.24 -27.13 39.24
N ARG A 460 -19.75 -28.37 39.39
CA ARG A 460 -20.28 -29.66 38.91
C ARG A 460 -19.61 -30.27 37.68
N THR A 461 -18.57 -31.05 37.97
CA THR A 461 -18.21 -32.28 37.26
C THR A 461 -19.33 -33.35 37.35
N ASN A 462 -19.32 -34.26 36.36
CA ASN A 462 -20.07 -35.52 36.21
C ASN A 462 -21.51 -35.46 35.69
N ALA A 463 -21.72 -35.80 34.41
CA ALA A 463 -22.54 -36.95 33.96
C ALA A 463 -22.72 -36.95 32.42
N LEU A 464 -22.19 -38.00 31.78
CA LEU A 464 -22.82 -38.86 30.77
C LEU A 464 -23.71 -38.26 29.64
N SER A 465 -23.16 -38.40 28.43
CA SER A 465 -23.70 -39.12 27.25
C SER A 465 -25.06 -38.77 26.63
N MET A 466 -24.97 -38.56 25.31
CA MET A 466 -25.95 -38.83 24.24
C MET A 466 -27.20 -37.95 24.19
N VAL A 467 -27.30 -37.19 23.09
CA VAL A 467 -28.43 -37.07 22.14
C VAL A 467 -28.09 -35.88 21.23
N GLU A 468 -27.95 -36.12 19.93
CA GLU A 468 -28.04 -35.04 18.94
C GLU A 468 -29.48 -34.51 18.90
N PRO A 469 -29.65 -33.19 18.71
CA PRO A 469 -30.65 -32.76 17.73
C PRO A 469 -30.08 -31.73 16.75
N SER A 470 -30.09 -32.15 15.49
CA SER A 470 -30.44 -31.38 14.30
C SER A 470 -31.13 -30.03 14.54
N GLY A 471 -30.67 -29.00 13.81
CA GLY A 471 -31.48 -27.83 13.48
C GLY A 471 -30.92 -26.48 13.96
N LEU A 472 -29.80 -26.04 13.40
CA LEU A 472 -29.40 -24.63 13.40
C LEU A 472 -28.97 -24.27 11.97
N MET A 473 -29.68 -23.33 11.37
CA MET A 473 -29.40 -22.80 10.03
C MET A 473 -27.97 -22.29 9.97
N GLY A 474 -27.15 -22.97 9.16
CA GLY A 474 -25.81 -22.54 8.83
C GLY A 474 -25.82 -21.24 8.06
N MET A 475 -24.93 -20.33 8.47
CA MET A 475 -24.37 -19.36 7.53
C MET A 475 -23.76 -20.14 6.36
N PRO A 476 -23.90 -19.68 5.11
CA PRO A 476 -23.20 -20.32 4.00
C PRO A 476 -21.70 -20.28 4.30
N GLU A 477 -21.09 -21.47 4.33
CA GLU A 477 -19.64 -21.59 4.26
C GLU A 477 -19.15 -20.78 3.04
N PRO A 478 -18.01 -20.09 3.14
CA PRO A 478 -17.35 -19.62 1.93
C PRO A 478 -17.21 -20.83 1.02
N GLY A 479 -17.82 -20.77 -0.16
CA GLY A 479 -17.74 -21.84 -1.14
C GLY A 479 -16.26 -22.19 -1.37
N PRO A 480 -15.97 -23.45 -1.74
CA PRO A 480 -14.61 -23.82 -2.11
C PRO A 480 -14.07 -22.79 -3.11
N PRO A 481 -12.77 -22.46 -3.05
CA PRO A 481 -12.17 -21.54 -3.99
C PRO A 481 -12.58 -21.97 -5.39
N ASN A 482 -13.22 -21.07 -6.13
CA ASN A 482 -13.56 -21.34 -7.51
C ASN A 482 -12.23 -21.66 -8.20
N GLU A 483 -12.06 -22.90 -8.67
CA GLU A 483 -10.81 -23.40 -9.29
C GLU A 483 -10.48 -22.68 -10.62
N ASP A 484 -11.28 -21.68 -11.00
CA ASP A 484 -11.11 -20.84 -12.18
C ASP A 484 -10.34 -19.53 -11.94
N TYR A 485 -9.65 -19.35 -10.81
CA TYR A 485 -8.46 -18.49 -10.80
C TYR A 485 -7.38 -19.18 -11.63
N LEU A 486 -7.51 -19.09 -12.96
CA LEU A 486 -6.46 -19.38 -13.90
C LEU A 486 -5.22 -18.63 -13.43
N ARG A 487 -4.19 -19.38 -13.02
CA ARG A 487 -2.82 -18.91 -13.09
C ARG A 487 -2.66 -18.25 -14.46
N ILE A 488 -2.52 -16.93 -14.49
CA ILE A 488 -2.20 -16.21 -15.71
C ILE A 488 -0.84 -16.74 -16.15
N THR A 489 -0.88 -17.64 -17.13
CA THR A 489 0.30 -18.02 -17.89
C THR A 489 0.57 -16.87 -18.83
N HIS A 490 1.78 -16.32 -18.76
CA HIS A 490 2.26 -15.32 -19.71
C HIS A 490 1.95 -15.77 -21.14
N LYS A 491 1.12 -15.00 -21.87
CA LYS A 491 1.10 -15.09 -23.33
C LYS A 491 2.42 -14.50 -23.83
N ILE A 492 3.41 -15.36 -24.03
CA ILE A 492 4.57 -15.05 -24.85
C ILE A 492 4.03 -14.88 -26.27
N TYR A 493 3.97 -13.64 -26.75
CA TYR A 493 3.84 -13.40 -28.19
C TYR A 493 5.14 -13.92 -28.82
N LYS A 494 5.03 -15.05 -29.53
CA LYS A 494 6.05 -15.43 -30.51
C LYS A 494 5.97 -14.40 -31.63
N GLU A 495 6.97 -13.56 -31.75
CA GLU A 495 7.30 -12.93 -33.02
C GLU A 495 7.88 -14.03 -33.93
N ASP A 496 7.23 -14.23 -35.07
CA ASP A 496 7.77 -15.06 -36.15
C ASP A 496 8.94 -14.33 -36.83
N ILE A 497 9.91 -15.14 -37.24
CA ILE A 497 11.10 -14.81 -38.06
C ILE A 497 10.71 -14.23 -39.41
#